data_AF-A0A8T1WW57-F1
#
_entry.id   AF-A0A8T1WW57-F1
#
_cell.length_a   1.000
_cell.length_b   1.000
_cell.length_c   1.000
_cell.angle_alpha   90.00
_cell.angle_beta   90.00
_cell.angle_gamma   90.00
#
_symmetry.space_group_name_H-M   'P 1'
#
loop_
_entity.id
_entity.type
_entity.pdbx_description
1 polymer ?
#
loop_
_entity_poly.entity_id
_entity_poly.type
_entity_poly.pdbx_seq_one_letter_code
_entity_poly.pdbx_strand_id
1 'polypeptide(L)'
;MLRSLSIQPVVPVMGGDPTNHLRPEPVADIIAAADNRNGINAVLHVYLRPTTDSSRPPVALEQRTPDYSFRCTFAELKKLRSQIQSSVGRGGHCAHCKRVATYMTYCWERPRLLTPSWQGGMTLQTEPLTTFLNQLLSFAAQLGLEEHPEFAAIMARFVQPRDDV
;
A
#
# COMPACT_ATOMS: atom_id res chain seq x y z
N MET A 1 50.34 12.92 -13.96
CA MET A 1 49.49 11.78 -13.56
C MET A 1 48.20 12.33 -12.95
N LEU A 2 47.10 12.31 -13.71
CA LEU A 2 45.80 12.84 -13.27
C LEU A 2 45.07 11.79 -12.42
N ARG A 3 44.83 12.09 -11.14
CA ARG A 3 44.04 11.25 -10.24
C ARG A 3 42.56 11.40 -10.57
N SER A 4 41.95 10.32 -11.03
CA SER A 4 40.50 10.23 -11.26
C SER A 4 39.76 10.32 -9.92
N LEU A 5 38.85 11.28 -9.78
CA LEU A 5 37.93 11.38 -8.65
C LEU A 5 36.69 10.55 -8.98
N SER A 6 36.53 9.38 -8.35
CA SER A 6 35.26 8.65 -8.41
C SER A 6 34.26 9.30 -7.46
N ILE A 7 33.18 9.84 -8.01
CA ILE A 7 32.03 10.29 -7.22
C ILE A 7 31.25 9.02 -6.88
N GLN A 8 31.30 8.59 -5.62
CA GLN A 8 30.38 7.56 -5.14
C GLN A 8 28.95 8.15 -5.11
N PRO A 9 27.93 7.39 -5.56
CA PRO A 9 26.55 7.84 -5.47
C PRO A 9 26.16 8.00 -3.99
N VAL A 10 25.57 9.14 -3.68
CA VAL A 10 25.02 9.44 -2.35
C VAL A 10 23.92 8.43 -2.05
N VAL A 11 24.19 7.51 -1.13
CA VAL A 11 23.17 6.66 -0.53
C VAL A 11 22.22 7.60 0.24
N PRO A 12 20.89 7.53 0.04
CA PRO A 12 19.97 8.33 0.84
C PRO A 12 20.20 7.99 2.31
N VAL A 13 20.59 9.00 3.09
CA VAL A 13 20.79 8.90 4.53
C VAL A 13 19.46 8.50 5.15
N MET A 14 19.30 7.22 5.44
CA MET A 14 18.31 6.72 6.39
C MET A 14 18.76 7.19 7.77
N GLY A 15 18.40 8.42 8.11
CA GLY A 15 18.40 8.91 9.48
C GLY A 15 17.37 8.12 10.28
N GLY A 16 17.78 6.94 10.74
CA GLY A 16 17.01 6.09 11.63
C GLY A 16 17.10 6.62 13.04
N ASP A 17 16.05 7.29 13.49
CA ASP A 17 15.81 7.52 14.90
C ASP A 17 15.62 6.15 15.61
N PRO A 18 16.39 5.84 16.68
CA PRO A 18 16.29 4.57 17.41
C PRO A 18 14.98 4.40 18.18
N THR A 19 14.05 5.35 18.10
CA THR A 19 12.68 5.23 18.64
C THR A 19 11.67 4.57 17.68
N ASN A 20 12.10 4.04 16.54
CA ASN A 20 11.26 3.37 15.52
C ASN A 20 10.60 2.03 15.94
N HIS A 21 10.62 1.65 17.22
CA HIS A 21 10.25 0.30 17.65
C HIS A 21 8.76 0.04 17.88
N LEU A 22 7.87 1.01 17.72
CA LEU A 22 6.44 0.76 17.81
C LEU A 22 5.67 1.52 16.73
N ARG A 23 5.98 1.24 15.46
CA ARG A 23 5.02 1.57 14.40
C ARG A 23 3.81 0.65 14.60
N PRO A 24 2.58 1.17 14.77
CA PRO A 24 1.41 0.32 14.77
C PRO A 24 1.38 -0.46 13.46
N GLU A 25 1.40 -1.77 13.63
CA GLU A 25 1.31 -2.71 12.53
C GLU A 25 -0.06 -2.56 11.84
N PRO A 26 -0.14 -2.72 10.51
CA PRO A 26 -1.41 -2.69 9.83
C PRO A 26 -2.29 -3.84 10.34
N VAL A 27 -3.59 -3.56 10.55
CA VAL A 27 -4.56 -4.54 11.08
C VAL A 27 -4.90 -5.68 10.10
N ALA A 28 -4.45 -5.55 8.86
CA ALA A 28 -4.61 -6.55 7.82
C ALA A 28 -3.40 -6.51 6.86
N ASP A 29 -3.13 -7.64 6.22
CA ASP A 29 -2.20 -7.77 5.11
C ASP A 29 -2.98 -7.97 3.81
N ILE A 30 -2.53 -7.33 2.73
CA ILE A 30 -3.11 -7.48 1.40
C ILE A 30 -2.12 -8.19 0.49
N ILE A 31 -2.57 -9.20 -0.26
CA ILE A 31 -1.83 -9.74 -1.41
C ILE A 31 -2.67 -9.52 -2.67
N ALA A 32 -2.09 -8.85 -3.66
CA ALA A 32 -2.70 -8.76 -4.98
C ALA A 32 -2.32 -10.00 -5.82
N ALA A 33 -3.30 -10.57 -6.49
CA ALA A 33 -3.16 -11.63 -7.49
C ALA A 33 -3.67 -11.15 -8.85
N ALA A 34 -3.13 -11.73 -9.92
CA ALA A 34 -3.56 -11.42 -11.27
C ALA A 34 -5.00 -11.90 -11.49
N ASP A 35 -5.85 -11.04 -12.06
CA ASP A 35 -7.16 -11.44 -12.55
C ASP A 35 -7.04 -11.76 -14.05
N ASN A 36 -7.27 -13.02 -14.42
CA ASN A 36 -7.17 -13.50 -15.80
C ASN A 36 -8.38 -13.11 -16.66
N ARG A 37 -9.39 -12.43 -16.09
CA ARG A 37 -10.54 -11.90 -16.83
C ARG A 37 -10.14 -10.64 -17.62
N ASN A 38 -10.89 -10.36 -18.69
CA ASN A 38 -10.66 -9.17 -19.51
C ASN A 38 -10.64 -7.87 -18.67
N GLY A 39 -9.62 -7.04 -18.90
CA GLY A 39 -9.46 -5.70 -18.33
C GLY A 39 -8.24 -5.55 -17.43
N ILE A 40 -8.09 -4.34 -16.86
CA ILE A 40 -6.99 -3.98 -15.96
C ILE A 40 -7.46 -4.21 -14.52
N ASN A 41 -7.38 -5.46 -14.05
CA ASN A 41 -7.91 -5.86 -12.76
C ASN A 41 -6.90 -6.70 -11.96
N ALA A 42 -7.11 -6.76 -10.65
CA ALA A 42 -6.41 -7.64 -9.73
C ALA A 42 -7.43 -8.20 -8.73
N VAL A 43 -7.18 -9.40 -8.21
CA VAL A 43 -7.88 -9.92 -7.03
C VAL A 43 -7.07 -9.52 -5.81
N LEU A 44 -7.70 -8.87 -4.84
CA LEU A 44 -7.07 -8.51 -3.57
C LEU A 44 -7.48 -9.54 -2.52
N HIS A 45 -6.50 -10.31 -2.05
CA HIS A 45 -6.63 -11.23 -0.93
C HIS A 45 -6.33 -10.48 0.36
N VAL A 46 -7.30 -10.42 1.28
CA VAL A 46 -7.14 -9.73 2.56
C VAL A 46 -7.00 -10.75 3.68
N TYR A 47 -5.95 -10.59 4.48
CA TYR A 47 -5.65 -11.41 5.65
C TYR A 47 -5.73 -10.53 6.89
N LEU A 48 -6.81 -10.65 7.64
CA LEU A 48 -6.95 -9.96 8.91
C LEU A 48 -5.92 -10.52 9.90
N ARG A 49 -5.22 -9.63 10.61
CA ARG A 49 -4.30 -10.06 11.66
C ARG A 49 -5.11 -10.48 12.88
N PRO A 50 -4.80 -11.62 13.52
CA PRO A 50 -5.50 -12.04 14.73
C PRO A 50 -5.30 -10.99 15.82
N THR A 51 -6.39 -10.46 16.36
CA THR A 51 -6.37 -9.62 17.55
C THR A 51 -6.09 -10.53 18.76
N THR A 52 -4.83 -10.57 19.18
CA THR A 52 -4.38 -11.15 20.45
C THR A 52 -4.80 -12.61 20.67
N ASP A 53 -4.10 -13.54 20.03
CA ASP A 53 -3.97 -14.88 20.59
C ASP A 53 -2.49 -15.27 20.60
N SER A 54 -1.78 -14.80 21.63
CA SER A 54 -0.34 -15.04 21.85
C SER A 54 0.01 -16.52 22.05
N SER A 55 -1.01 -17.38 22.12
CA SER A 55 -0.92 -18.80 22.41
C SER A 55 -0.60 -19.66 21.18
N ARG A 56 -0.78 -19.12 19.96
CA ARG A 56 -0.61 -19.88 18.72
C ARG A 56 0.58 -19.35 17.93
N PRO A 57 1.51 -20.21 17.46
CA PRO A 57 2.57 -19.76 16.58
C PRO A 57 1.95 -19.12 15.33
N PRO A 58 2.43 -17.93 14.92
CA PRO A 58 1.90 -17.25 13.75
C PRO A 58 2.08 -18.16 12.53
N VAL A 59 0.96 -18.58 11.94
CA VAL A 59 0.97 -19.32 10.67
C VAL A 59 1.49 -18.37 9.60
N ALA A 60 2.51 -18.80 8.86
CA ALA A 60 3.05 -18.02 7.76
C ALA A 60 1.93 -17.61 6.79
N LEU A 61 1.94 -16.36 6.31
CA LEU A 61 0.87 -15.82 5.46
C LEU A 61 0.60 -16.71 4.23
N GLU A 62 1.65 -17.34 3.70
CA GLU A 62 1.62 -18.29 2.58
C GLU A 62 0.81 -19.57 2.85
N GLN A 63 0.62 -19.92 4.13
CA GLN A 63 -0.12 -21.10 4.57
C GLN A 63 -1.55 -20.76 5.02
N ARG A 64 -1.89 -19.46 5.08
CA ARG A 64 -3.23 -19.01 5.44
C ARG A 64 -4.11 -18.94 4.20
N THR A 65 -5.40 -19.23 4.38
CA THR A 65 -6.43 -18.81 3.43
C THR A 65 -6.78 -17.35 3.69
N PRO A 66 -7.05 -16.53 2.65
CA PRO A 66 -7.52 -15.17 2.85
C PRO A 66 -8.85 -15.16 3.59
N ASP A 67 -9.04 -14.20 4.48
CA ASP A 67 -10.31 -14.01 5.21
C ASP A 67 -11.43 -13.62 4.24
N TYR A 68 -11.11 -12.82 3.23
CA TYR A 68 -11.96 -12.56 2.08
C TYR A 68 -11.12 -12.07 0.90
N SER A 69 -11.73 -12.10 -0.29
CA SER A 69 -11.12 -11.59 -1.50
C SER A 69 -12.11 -10.74 -2.27
N PHE A 70 -11.64 -9.69 -2.93
CA PHE A 70 -12.48 -8.89 -3.81
C PHE A 70 -11.72 -8.46 -5.06
N ARG A 71 -12.46 -8.22 -6.14
CA ARG A 71 -11.88 -7.72 -7.38
C ARG A 71 -11.65 -6.22 -7.26
N CYS A 72 -10.47 -5.78 -7.72
CA CYS A 72 -10.09 -4.38 -7.78
C CYS A 72 -9.73 -4.01 -9.22
N THR A 73 -10.41 -2.99 -9.75
CA THR A 73 -10.16 -2.41 -11.06
C THR A 73 -9.18 -1.24 -10.95
N PHE A 74 -8.49 -0.93 -12.06
CA PHE A 74 -7.67 0.28 -12.11
C PHE A 74 -8.48 1.59 -11.94
N ALA A 75 -9.77 1.59 -12.29
CA ALA A 75 -10.65 2.73 -12.06
C ALA A 75 -10.85 3.00 -10.56
N GLU A 76 -11.02 1.95 -9.76
CA GLU A 76 -11.14 2.06 -8.30
C GLU A 76 -9.84 2.49 -7.65
N LEU A 77 -8.68 2.00 -8.12
CA LEU A 77 -7.38 2.48 -7.64
C LEU A 77 -7.20 3.98 -7.93
N LYS A 78 -7.64 4.47 -9.10
CA LYS A 78 -7.63 5.90 -9.42
C LYS A 78 -8.55 6.69 -8.50
N LYS A 79 -9.74 6.15 -8.19
CA LYS A 79 -10.68 6.74 -7.24
C LYS A 79 -10.08 6.82 -5.84
N LEU A 80 -9.45 5.74 -5.37
CA LEU A 80 -8.72 5.67 -4.11
C LEU A 80 -7.63 6.76 -4.07
N ARG A 81 -6.80 6.88 -5.12
CA ARG A 81 -5.78 7.93 -5.22
C ARG A 81 -6.39 9.32 -5.05
N SER A 82 -7.44 9.62 -5.81
CA SER A 82 -8.09 10.93 -5.78
C SER A 82 -8.65 11.26 -4.38
N GLN A 83 -9.30 10.29 -3.73
CA GLN A 83 -9.83 10.46 -2.38
C GLN A 83 -8.72 10.71 -1.34
N ILE A 84 -7.64 9.93 -1.38
CA ILE A 84 -6.50 10.11 -0.48
C ILE A 84 -5.85 11.48 -0.72
N GLN A 85 -5.55 11.83 -1.98
CA GLN A 85 -4.95 13.11 -2.33
C GLN A 85 -5.78 14.31 -1.85
N SER A 86 -7.10 14.24 -2.00
CA SER A 86 -8.01 15.28 -1.49
C SER A 86 -7.95 15.38 0.03
N SER A 87 -7.97 14.24 0.73
CA SER A 87 -7.93 14.21 2.20
C SER A 87 -6.60 14.73 2.75
N VAL A 88 -5.46 14.26 2.23
CA VAL A 88 -4.14 14.69 2.72
C VAL A 88 -3.75 16.10 2.25
N GLY A 89 -4.31 16.56 1.12
CA GLY A 89 -4.12 17.93 0.63
C GLY A 89 -4.71 18.97 1.60
N ARG A 90 -5.83 18.65 2.27
CA ARG A 90 -6.39 19.49 3.34
C ARG A 90 -5.50 19.57 4.58
N GLY A 91 -4.71 18.53 4.84
CA GLY A 91 -3.77 18.43 5.96
C GLY A 91 -2.34 18.88 5.63
N GLY A 92 -2.12 19.72 4.60
CA GLY A 92 -0.80 20.04 4.05
C GLY A 92 0.25 20.58 5.03
N HIS A 93 -0.13 21.00 6.24
CA HIS A 93 0.78 21.41 7.31
C HIS A 93 1.29 20.23 8.17
N CYS A 94 0.60 19.09 8.16
CA CYS A 94 0.95 17.89 8.91
C CYS A 94 2.08 17.10 8.20
N ALA A 95 3.13 16.73 8.95
CA ALA A 95 4.24 15.93 8.43
C ALA A 95 3.78 14.57 7.89
N HIS A 96 2.76 13.95 8.50
CA HIS A 96 2.21 12.69 8.02
C HIS A 96 1.42 12.84 6.71
N CYS A 97 0.55 13.84 6.61
CA CYS A 97 -0.14 14.16 5.35
C CYS A 97 0.87 14.40 4.22
N LYS A 98 1.98 15.10 4.50
CA LYS A 98 3.08 15.27 3.55
C LYS A 98 3.68 13.91 3.16
N ARG A 99 3.99 13.03 4.11
CA ARG A 99 4.53 11.69 3.82
C ARG A 99 3.58 10.86 2.95
N VAL A 100 2.28 10.85 3.27
CA VAL A 100 1.27 10.12 2.47
C VAL A 100 1.16 10.75 1.07
N ALA A 101 1.11 12.08 0.96
CA ALA A 101 1.06 12.77 -0.33
C ALA A 101 2.30 12.47 -1.18
N THR A 102 3.49 12.52 -0.58
CA THR A 102 4.76 12.16 -1.23
C THR A 102 4.74 10.71 -1.69
N TYR A 103 4.32 9.78 -0.83
CA TYR A 103 4.19 8.36 -1.20
C TYR A 103 3.20 8.16 -2.35
N MET A 104 2.05 8.82 -2.31
CA MET A 104 1.05 8.79 -3.38
C MET A 104 1.59 9.33 -4.70
N THR A 105 2.40 10.38 -4.70
CA THR A 105 3.01 10.90 -5.92
C THR A 105 4.06 9.94 -6.46
N TYR A 106 5.00 9.51 -5.62
CA TYR A 106 6.11 8.67 -6.08
C TYR A 106 5.67 7.25 -6.40
N CYS A 107 4.96 6.57 -5.51
CA CYS A 107 4.66 5.14 -5.64
C CYS A 107 3.47 4.82 -6.55
N TRP A 108 2.61 5.80 -6.84
CA TRP A 108 1.61 5.66 -7.90
C TRP A 108 2.23 5.74 -9.29
N GLU A 109 3.25 6.58 -9.45
CA GLU A 109 3.92 6.81 -10.73
C GLU A 109 5.13 5.86 -10.92
N ARG A 110 5.76 5.40 -9.82
CA ARG A 110 6.98 4.59 -9.74
C ARG A 110 7.06 3.78 -8.42
N PRO A 111 6.90 2.44 -8.41
CA PRO A 111 6.84 1.50 -9.53
C PRO A 111 5.61 1.71 -10.42
N ARG A 112 5.72 1.33 -11.70
CA ARG A 112 4.56 1.38 -12.59
C ARG A 112 3.57 0.32 -12.11
N LEU A 113 2.49 0.73 -11.45
CA LEU A 113 1.38 -0.17 -11.12
C LEU A 113 0.83 -0.89 -12.36
N LEU A 114 1.08 -0.33 -13.56
CA LEU A 114 0.72 -0.93 -14.82
C LEU A 114 1.95 -1.40 -15.60
N THR A 115 1.86 -2.59 -16.18
CA THR A 115 2.83 -3.10 -17.16
C THR A 115 2.14 -3.47 -18.47
N PRO A 116 2.79 -3.31 -19.63
CA PRO A 116 2.29 -3.87 -20.88
C PRO A 116 2.08 -5.38 -20.75
N SER A 117 0.96 -5.86 -21.23
CA SER A 117 0.67 -7.29 -21.36
C SER A 117 1.10 -7.80 -22.73
N TRP A 118 1.48 -9.08 -22.82
CA TRP A 118 1.78 -9.77 -24.08
C TRP A 118 0.63 -9.71 -25.11
N GLN A 119 -0.62 -9.54 -24.67
CA GLN A 119 -1.83 -9.52 -25.50
C GLN A 119 -2.19 -8.12 -26.04
N GLY A 120 -1.30 -7.12 -25.90
CA GLY A 120 -1.53 -5.78 -26.47
C GLY A 120 -2.36 -4.81 -25.60
N GLY A 121 -2.47 -5.07 -24.30
CA GLY A 121 -3.08 -4.17 -23.30
C GLY A 121 -2.17 -3.83 -22.13
N MET A 122 -2.75 -3.31 -21.05
CA MET A 122 -2.08 -3.05 -19.77
C MET A 122 -2.59 -4.03 -18.70
N THR A 123 -1.74 -4.41 -17.74
CA THR A 123 -2.10 -5.26 -16.59
C THR A 123 -1.57 -4.65 -15.31
N LEU A 124 -2.19 -4.96 -14.18
CA LEU A 124 -1.70 -4.53 -12.87
C LEU A 124 -0.50 -5.37 -12.47
N GLN A 125 0.59 -4.71 -12.05
CA GLN A 125 1.71 -5.38 -11.41
C GLN A 125 1.32 -5.71 -9.97
N THR A 126 1.20 -6.99 -9.65
CA THR A 126 0.68 -7.50 -8.38
C THR A 126 1.59 -7.17 -7.20
N GLU A 127 2.90 -7.33 -7.34
CA GLU A 127 3.85 -7.05 -6.25
C GLU A 127 3.95 -5.54 -5.91
N PRO A 128 4.09 -4.63 -6.89
CA PRO A 128 3.93 -3.19 -6.66
C PRO A 128 2.60 -2.81 -6.03
N LEU A 129 1.49 -3.39 -6.48
CA LEU A 129 0.17 -3.12 -5.94
C LEU A 129 0.04 -3.59 -4.48
N THR A 130 0.58 -4.78 -4.19
CA THR A 130 0.67 -5.34 -2.84
C THR A 130 1.42 -4.40 -1.91
N THR A 131 2.63 -3.99 -2.30
CA THR A 131 3.46 -3.08 -1.51
C THR A 131 2.76 -1.73 -1.29
N PHE A 132 2.14 -1.20 -2.34
CA PHE A 132 1.42 0.06 -2.31
C PHE A 132 0.26 0.06 -1.31
N LEU A 133 -0.61 -0.95 -1.38
CA LEU A 133 -1.78 -1.03 -0.52
C LEU A 133 -1.41 -1.30 0.95
N ASN A 134 -0.43 -2.16 1.22
CA ASN A 134 0.04 -2.41 2.59
C ASN A 134 0.68 -1.17 3.21
N GLN A 135 1.44 -0.38 2.43
CA GLN A 135 2.02 0.86 2.94
C GLN A 135 0.93 1.90 3.26
N LEU A 136 -0.13 2.00 2.46
CA LEU A 136 -1.28 2.86 2.76
C LEU A 136 -2.03 2.40 4.02
N LEU A 137 -2.22 1.09 4.21
CA LEU A 137 -2.78 0.54 5.43
C LEU A 137 -1.91 0.84 6.65
N SER A 138 -0.59 0.73 6.51
CA SER A 138 0.35 1.07 7.59
C SER A 138 0.26 2.56 7.96
N PHE A 139 0.13 3.45 6.97
CA PHE A 139 -0.13 4.86 7.25
C PHE A 139 -1.47 5.06 7.96
N ALA A 140 -2.53 4.35 7.56
CA ALA A 140 -3.84 4.48 8.18
C ALA A 140 -3.83 4.00 9.65
N ALA A 141 -3.09 2.93 9.94
CA ALA A 141 -2.89 2.44 11.30
C ALA A 141 -2.07 3.41 12.16
N GLN A 142 -1.04 4.06 11.58
CA GLN A 142 -0.19 5.05 12.26
C GLN A 142 -0.94 6.33 12.64
N LEU A 143 -1.83 6.79 11.78
CA LEU A 143 -2.55 8.06 12.00
C LEU A 143 -3.70 7.92 13.00
N GLY A 144 -4.08 6.69 13.33
CA GLY A 144 -5.23 6.40 14.16
C GLY A 144 -6.53 6.98 13.58
N LEU A 145 -7.64 6.70 14.26
CA LEU A 145 -8.94 7.28 13.90
C LEU A 145 -9.07 8.74 14.35
N GLU A 146 -8.18 9.23 15.22
CA GLU A 146 -8.34 10.53 15.88
C GLU A 146 -7.64 11.69 15.17
N GLU A 147 -6.44 11.50 14.60
CA GLU A 147 -5.70 12.60 13.95
C GLU A 147 -6.15 12.82 12.50
N HIS A 148 -6.42 11.73 11.78
CA HIS A 148 -6.81 11.79 10.37
C HIS A 148 -7.95 10.79 10.03
N PRO A 149 -9.15 10.99 10.62
CA PRO A 149 -10.29 10.09 10.47
C PRO A 149 -10.69 9.86 9.00
N GLU A 150 -10.59 10.90 8.17
CA GLU A 150 -10.96 10.80 6.76
C GLU A 150 -10.10 9.80 5.99
N PHE A 151 -8.77 9.84 6.18
CA PHE A 151 -7.85 8.95 5.49
C PHE A 151 -8.02 7.50 5.97
N ALA A 152 -8.10 7.31 7.29
CA ALA A 152 -8.38 6.00 7.87
C ALA A 152 -9.71 5.43 7.36
N ALA A 153 -10.76 6.25 7.28
CA ALA A 153 -12.06 5.85 6.75
C ALA A 153 -12.04 5.54 5.24
N ILE A 154 -11.23 6.24 4.44
CA ILE A 154 -11.03 5.92 3.02
C ILE A 154 -10.41 4.53 2.89
N MET A 155 -9.34 4.25 3.63
CA MET A 155 -8.67 2.95 3.58
C MET A 155 -9.57 1.83 4.10
N ALA A 156 -10.25 2.03 5.23
CA ALA A 156 -11.19 1.05 5.79
C ALA A 156 -12.31 0.70 4.79
N ARG A 157 -12.92 1.71 4.14
CA ARG A 157 -13.95 1.48 3.12
C ARG A 157 -13.40 0.79 1.88
N PHE A 158 -12.17 1.12 1.47
CA PHE A 158 -11.56 0.48 0.31
C PHE A 158 -11.36 -1.02 0.53
N VAL A 159 -10.92 -1.43 1.71
CA VAL A 159 -10.62 -2.83 2.02
C VAL A 159 -11.81 -3.62 2.53
N GLN A 160 -13.01 -3.05 2.68
CA GLN A 160 -14.19 -3.79 3.16
C GLN A 160 -14.53 -4.99 2.27
N PRO A 161 -15.06 -6.09 2.83
CA PRO A 161 -15.59 -7.22 2.07
C PRO A 161 -16.63 -6.77 1.05
N ARG A 162 -16.64 -7.42 -0.12
CA ARG A 162 -17.57 -7.16 -1.23
C ARG A 162 -17.96 -8.48 -1.88
N ASP A 163 -19.15 -8.54 -2.46
CA ASP A 163 -19.70 -9.76 -3.06
C ASP A 163 -19.14 -10.08 -4.47
N ASP A 164 -17.92 -9.62 -4.79
CA ASP A 164 -17.44 -9.47 -6.17
C ASP A 164 -16.51 -10.62 -6.67
N VAL A 165 -16.25 -11.65 -5.84
CA VAL A 165 -15.31 -12.76 -6.17
C VAL A 165 -15.95 -14.12 -6.05
#